data_AF-A0A5K1GH71-F1
#
_entry.id   AF-A0A5K1GH71-F1
#
_cell.length_a   1.000
_cell.length_b   1.000
_cell.length_c   1.000
_cell.angle_alpha   90.00
_cell.angle_beta   90.00
_cell.angle_gamma   90.00
#
_symmetry.space_group_name_H-M   'P 1'
#
loop_
_entity.id
_entity.type
_entity.pdbx_description
1 polymer ?
#
loop_
_entity_poly.entity_id
_entity_poly.type
_entity_poly.pdbx_seq_one_letter_code
_entity_poly.pdbx_strand_id
1 'polypeptide(L)' 'VSRSIGDAYLKRPEFIIDPSVSRFRLPEPLRRPVLSAEPSIFTRAIRSQDKFVIFASDGLWEHLTNQEAVEIVQASPRK' A
#
# COMPACT_ATOMS: atom_id res chain seq x y z
N VAL A 1 -6.23 -1.98 -5.15
CA VAL A 1 -5.55 -0.80 -4.56
C VAL A 1 -6.12 0.48 -5.16
N SER A 2 -6.49 1.49 -4.36
CA SER A 2 -7.01 2.79 -4.84
C SER A 2 -6.04 3.96 -4.59
N ARG A 3 -4.91 3.68 -3.93
CA ARG A 3 -3.86 4.65 -3.64
C ARG A 3 -2.50 4.05 -3.93
N SER A 4 -1.64 4.75 -4.65
CA SER A 4 -0.30 4.28 -4.99
C SER A 4 0.67 5.43 -5.12
N ILE A 5 1.96 5.14 -5.02
CA ILE A 5 3.03 6.02 -5.53
C ILE A 5 3.36 5.53 -6.95
N GLY A 6 3.59 6.43 -7.91
CA GLY A 6 3.74 6.07 -9.33
C GLY A 6 2.43 6.15 -10.11
N ASP A 7 2.21 5.25 -11.07
CA ASP A 7 0.98 5.16 -11.88
C ASP A 7 0.46 6.51 -12.41
N ALA A 8 1.38 7.37 -12.85
CA ALA A 8 1.07 8.77 -13.13
C ALA A 8 -0.01 8.95 -14.21
N TYR A 9 -0.05 8.03 -15.19
CA TYR A 9 -1.06 7.96 -16.25
C TYR A 9 -2.50 7.74 -15.74
N LEU A 10 -2.68 7.24 -14.51
CA LEU A 10 -3.98 7.08 -13.83
C LEU A 10 -4.35 8.28 -12.94
N LYS A 11 -3.45 9.26 -12.84
CA LYS A 11 -3.55 10.41 -11.93
C LYS A 11 -3.65 11.72 -12.66
N ARG A 12 -2.87 11.93 -13.72
CA ARG A 12 -2.92 13.17 -14.51
C ARG A 12 -2.85 12.90 -16.01
N PRO A 13 -3.65 13.62 -16.83
CA PRO A 13 -3.65 13.46 -18.28
C PRO A 13 -2.29 13.72 -18.95
N GLU A 14 -1.48 14.63 -18.39
CA GLU A 14 -0.17 14.99 -18.96
C GLU A 14 0.83 13.82 -19.01
N PHE A 15 0.59 12.77 -18.22
CA PHE A 15 1.43 11.57 -18.17
C PHE A 15 0.84 10.39 -18.95
N ILE A 16 -0.23 10.60 -19.72
CA ILE A 16 -0.73 9.58 -20.65
C ILE A 16 0.29 9.42 -21.77
N ILE A 17 0.98 8.29 -21.78
CA ILE A 17 1.98 7.94 -22.80
C ILE A 17 1.27 7.64 -24.12
N ASP A 18 1.95 7.94 -25.23
CA ASP A 18 1.51 7.66 -26.60
C ASP A 18 0.73 6.33 -26.70
N PRO A 19 -0.49 6.34 -27.28
CA PRO A 19 -1.32 5.15 -27.44
C PRO A 19 -0.61 3.97 -28.13
N SER A 20 0.49 4.18 -28.86
CA SER A 20 1.31 3.13 -29.45
C SER A 20 1.96 2.20 -28.40
N VAL A 21 2.24 2.68 -27.19
CA VAL A 21 2.85 1.89 -26.10
C VAL A 21 1.79 1.04 -25.42
N SER A 22 1.74 -0.25 -25.76
CA SER A 22 0.62 -1.15 -25.40
C SER A 22 0.33 -1.26 -23.90
N ARG A 23 1.35 -1.12 -23.04
CA ARG A 23 1.23 -1.37 -21.60
C ARG A 23 0.39 -0.32 -20.87
N PHE A 24 0.27 0.89 -21.41
CA PHE A 24 -0.37 2.03 -20.73
C PHE A 24 -1.58 2.58 -21.49
N ARG A 25 -2.13 1.81 -22.44
CA ARG A 25 -3.35 2.21 -23.18
C ARG A 25 -4.55 2.21 -22.26
N LEU A 26 -5.21 3.36 -22.20
CA LEU A 26 -6.56 3.49 -21.65
C LEU A 26 -7.55 3.43 -22.82
N PRO A 27 -8.61 2.60 -22.75
CA PRO A 27 -9.63 2.53 -23.82
C PRO A 27 -10.33 3.88 -24.06
N GLU A 28 -10.51 4.66 -22.99
CA GLU A 28 -11.05 6.01 -23.02
C GLU A 28 -10.25 6.93 -22.08
N PRO A 29 -10.13 8.24 -22.38
CA PRO A 29 -9.53 9.20 -21.47
C PRO A 29 -10.25 9.26 -20.13
N LEU A 30 -9.50 9.24 -19.04
CA LEU A 30 -10.06 9.39 -17.69
C LEU A 30 -10.58 10.82 -17.49
N ARG A 31 -11.85 10.94 -17.09
CA ARG A 31 -12.45 12.25 -16.77
C ARG A 31 -11.95 12.86 -15.46
N ARG A 32 -11.40 12.03 -14.57
CA ARG A 32 -10.84 12.43 -13.27
C ARG A 32 -9.78 11.41 -12.81
N PRO A 33 -8.88 11.78 -11.90
CA PRO A 33 -7.92 10.85 -11.30
C PRO A 33 -8.65 9.68 -10.63
N VAL A 34 -8.17 8.44 -10.86
CA VAL A 34 -8.73 7.23 -10.24
C VAL A 34 -7.84 6.65 -9.14
N LEU A 35 -6.60 7.12 -9.07
CA LEU A 35 -5.64 6.83 -8.00
C LEU A 35 -5.22 8.11 -7.29
N SER A 36 -4.95 8.00 -6.00
CA SER A 36 -4.31 9.06 -5.21
C SER A 36 -2.97 8.60 -4.65
N ALA A 37 -2.03 9.53 -4.49
CA ALA A 37 -0.80 9.30 -3.74
C ALA A 37 -0.91 9.71 -2.26
N GLU A 38 -2.05 10.31 -1.87
CA GLU A 38 -2.31 10.80 -0.51
C GLU A 38 -2.39 9.63 0.49
N PRO A 39 -1.48 9.55 1.48
CA PRO A 39 -1.54 8.52 2.50
C PRO A 39 -2.69 8.76 3.48
N SER A 40 -3.06 7.73 4.23
CA SER A 40 -3.83 7.92 5.47
C SER A 40 -2.84 8.06 6.63
N ILE A 41 -2.96 9.12 7.43
CA ILE A 41 -2.06 9.38 8.55
C ILE A 41 -2.73 8.93 9.84
N PHE A 42 -2.02 8.12 10.63
CA PHE A 42 -2.44 7.70 11.98
C PHE A 42 -1.30 7.93 12.96
N THR A 43 -1.61 8.51 14.12
CA THR A 43 -0.64 8.82 15.17
C THR A 43 -1.07 8.17 16.48
N ARG A 44 -0.13 7.52 17.15
CA ARG A 44 -0.34 6.88 18.46
C ARG A 44 0.87 7.08 19.34
N ALA A 45 0.65 7.45 20.60
CA ALA A 45 1.70 7.49 21.60
C ALA A 45 2.10 6.07 22.03
N ILE A 46 3.40 5.80 22.03
CA ILE A 46 3.97 4.53 22.50
C ILE A 46 3.88 4.47 24.03
N ARG A 47 3.41 3.34 24.56
CA ARG A 47 3.30 3.10 26.00
C ARG A 47 4.24 1.97 26.43
N SER A 48 4.50 1.84 27.73
CA SER A 48 5.43 0.83 28.28
C SER A 48 4.99 -0.63 28.02
N GLN A 49 3.69 -0.87 27.80
CA GLN A 49 3.16 -2.18 27.42
C GLN A 49 3.38 -2.53 25.95
N ASP A 50 3.66 -1.56 25.07
CA ASP A 50 3.83 -1.80 23.65
C ASP A 50 5.22 -2.42 23.40
N LYS A 51 5.25 -3.69 22.97
CA LYS A 51 6.51 -4.46 22.86
C LYS A 51 7.15 -4.40 21.48
N PHE A 52 6.34 -4.38 20.43
CA PHE A 52 6.80 -4.34 19.05
C PHE A 52 5.67 -3.86 18.13
N VAL A 53 6.03 -3.55 16.88
CA VAL A 53 5.10 -3.22 15.80
C VAL A 53 5.48 -4.08 14.59
N ILE A 54 4.48 -4.66 13.93
CA ILE A 54 4.68 -5.45 12.70
C ILE A 54 4.20 -4.62 11.51
N PHE A 55 5.10 -4.36 10.56
CA PHE A 55 4.77 -3.85 9.24
C PHE A 55 5.08 -4.94 8.21
N ALA A 56 4.10 -5.26 7.38
CA ALA A 56 4.28 -6.22 6.29
C ALA A 56 3.32 -5.90 5.13
N SER A 57 3.66 -6.40 3.94
CA SER A 57 2.79 -6.36 2.76
C SER A 57 1.62 -7.35 2.88
N ASP A 58 0.66 -7.22 1.98
CA ASP A 58 -0.45 -8.16 1.78
C ASP A 58 0.02 -9.62 1.66
N GLY A 59 1.14 -9.89 0.99
CA GLY A 59 1.68 -11.25 0.87
C GLY A 59 1.93 -11.98 2.20
N LEU A 60 2.02 -11.29 3.35
CA LEU A 60 1.98 -11.94 4.67
C LEU A 60 0.54 -12.11 5.17
N TRP A 61 -0.23 -11.01 5.13
CA TRP A 61 -1.57 -10.92 5.72
C TRP A 61 -2.65 -11.68 4.95
N GLU A 62 -2.36 -12.09 3.71
CA GLU A 62 -3.17 -13.04 2.94
C GLU A 62 -3.15 -14.45 3.53
N HIS A 63 -2.14 -14.77 4.34
CA HIS A 63 -1.93 -16.12 4.89
C HIS A 63 -2.01 -16.19 6.41
N LEU A 64 -1.82 -15.08 7.11
CA LEU A 64 -1.82 -15.02 8.56
C LEU A 64 -2.77 -13.94 9.07
N THR A 65 -3.48 -14.27 10.14
CA THR A 65 -4.20 -13.30 10.93
C THR A 65 -3.23 -12.43 11.74
N ASN A 66 -3.69 -11.23 12.14
CA ASN A 66 -2.92 -10.35 13.01
C ASN A 66 -2.47 -11.04 14.30
N GLN A 67 -3.31 -11.93 14.85
CA GLN A 67 -3.03 -12.63 16.10
C GLN A 67 -1.95 -13.69 15.94
N GLU A 68 -2.02 -14.51 14.88
CA GLU A 68 -0.98 -15.50 14.58
C GLU A 68 0.39 -14.83 14.37
N ALA A 69 0.45 -13.70 13.67
CA ALA A 69 1.69 -12.95 13.49
C ALA A 69 2.27 -12.44 14.81
N VAL A 70 1.41 -11.96 15.73
CA VAL A 70 1.82 -11.51 17.07
C VAL A 70 2.39 -12.69 17.87
N GLU A 71 1.73 -13.85 17.83
CA GLU A 71 2.16 -15.06 18.56
C GLU A 71 3.51 -15.58 18.05
N ILE A 72 3.71 -15.61 16.73
CA ILE A 72 4.98 -16.03 16.12
C ILE A 72 6.13 -15.11 16.56
N VAL A 73 5.93 -13.79 16.55
CA VAL A 73 6.95 -12.83 16.98
C VAL A 73 7.21 -12.93 18.48
N GLN A 74 6.17 -13.11 19.30
CA GLN A 74 6.31 -13.31 20.75
C GLN A 74 7.08 -14.60 21.09
N ALA A 75 6.85 -15.68 20.34
CA ALA A 75 7.55 -16.95 20.52
C ALA A 75 9.02 -16.90 20.06
N SER A 76 9.44 -15.84 19.36
CA SER A 76 10.78 -15.69 18.79
C SER A 76 11.54 -14.48 19.36
N PRO A 77 11.75 -14.38 20.68
CA PRO A 77 12.43 -13.23 21.27
C PRO A 77 13.89 -13.15 20.80
N ARG A 78 14.28 -12.00 20.23
CA ARG A 78 15.70 -11.71 19.97
C ARG A 78 16.42 -11.44 21.30
N LYS A 79 17.53 -12.13 21.53
CA LYS A 79 18.45 -11.86 22.64
C LYS A 79 19.19 -10.55 22.44
#